data_AF-A0A2A4VS37-F1
#
_entry.id   AF-A0A2A4VS37-F1
#
_cell.length_a   1.000
_cell.length_b   1.000
_cell.length_c   1.000
_cell.angle_alpha   90.00
_cell.angle_beta   90.00
_cell.angle_gamma   90.00
#
_symmetry.space_group_name_H-M   'P 1'
#
loop_
_entity.id
_entity.type
_entity.pdbx_description
1 polymer ?
#
loop_
_entity_poly.entity_id
_entity_poly.type
_entity_poly.pdbx_seq_one_letter_code
_entity_poly.pdbx_strand_id
1 'polypeptide(L)' 'MSAIWNSHATKLAKYLDCNNELQAHLYLEQLMLFPVDIQDKIIEEISHLGQCNKEAIATIINNYTMVEIK' A
#
# COMPACT_ATOMS: atom_id res chain seq x y z
N MET A 1 -2.92 13.57 -7.16
CA MET A 1 -2.62 12.12 -7.08
C MET A 1 -2.96 11.47 -8.40
N SER A 2 -2.02 10.74 -9.00
CA SER A 2 -2.29 9.97 -10.22
C SER A 2 -3.42 8.97 -9.97
N ALA A 3 -4.39 8.87 -10.89
CA ALA A 3 -5.55 7.97 -10.76
C ALA A 3 -5.18 6.50 -10.52
N ILE A 4 -3.97 6.14 -10.95
CA ILE A 4 -3.31 4.85 -10.75
C ILE A 4 -3.14 4.55 -9.25
N TRP A 5 -2.51 5.45 -8.49
CA TRP A 5 -2.28 5.29 -7.05
C TRP A 5 -3.58 5.22 -6.25
N ASN A 6 -4.59 5.99 -6.65
CA ASN A 6 -5.89 6.00 -5.99
C ASN A 6 -6.63 4.66 -6.17
N SER A 7 -6.51 4.05 -7.37
CA SER A 7 -7.05 2.72 -7.64
C SER A 7 -6.31 1.63 -6.85
N HIS A 8 -4.98 1.72 -6.74
CA HIS A 8 -4.18 0.78 -5.95
C HIS A 8 -4.48 0.89 -4.47
N ALA A 9 -4.52 2.10 -3.93
CA ALA A 9 -4.86 2.35 -2.54
C ALA A 9 -6.26 1.86 -2.19
N THR A 10 -7.23 2.01 -3.09
CA THR A 10 -8.59 1.48 -2.89
C THR A 10 -8.60 -0.05 -2.79
N LYS A 11 -7.83 -0.76 -3.64
CA LYS A 11 -7.69 -2.21 -3.55
C LYS A 11 -6.96 -2.63 -2.28
N LEU A 12 -5.85 -1.97 -1.95
CA LEU A 12 -5.06 -2.27 -0.76
C LEU A 12 -5.86 -2.05 0.53
N ALA A 13 -6.58 -0.92 0.61
CA ALA A 13 -7.49 -0.61 1.72
C ALA A 13 -8.53 -1.72 1.90
N LYS A 14 -9.10 -2.23 0.81
CA LYS A 14 -10.07 -3.31 0.87
C LYS A 14 -9.48 -4.63 1.38
N TYR A 15 -8.24 -4.96 0.99
CA TYR A 15 -7.56 -6.16 1.48
C TYR A 15 -7.22 -6.04 2.98
N LEU A 16 -6.74 -4.88 3.41
CA LEU A 16 -6.38 -4.63 4.81
C LEU A 16 -7.61 -4.52 5.72
N ASP A 17 -8.70 -3.89 5.27
CA ASP A 17 -10.00 -3.86 5.97
C ASP A 17 -10.58 -5.27 6.19
N CYS A 18 -10.33 -6.19 5.25
CA CYS A 18 -10.73 -7.59 5.37
C CYS A 18 -9.77 -8.45 6.23
N ASN A 19 -8.81 -7.87 6.96
CA ASN A 19 -7.72 -8.60 7.65
C ASN A 19 -6.94 -9.55 6.72
N ASN A 20 -6.88 -9.21 5.43
CA ASN A 20 -6.30 -10.06 4.40
C ASN A 20 -4.91 -9.52 4.02
N GLU A 21 -4.04 -9.43 5.04
CA GLU A 21 -2.66 -8.91 4.94
C GLU A 21 -1.85 -9.66 3.88
N LEU A 22 -2.03 -10.98 3.79
CA LEU A 22 -1.39 -11.81 2.76
C LEU A 22 -1.77 -11.36 1.33
N GLN A 23 -3.02 -10.99 1.10
CA GLN A 23 -3.46 -10.47 -0.21
C GLN A 23 -2.90 -9.09 -0.47
N ALA A 24 -2.72 -8.25 0.55
CA ALA A 24 -2.06 -6.96 0.42
C ALA A 24 -0.58 -7.12 0.03
N HIS A 25 0.15 -8.03 0.68
CA HIS A 25 1.53 -8.40 0.32
C HIS A 25 1.63 -8.91 -1.12
N LEU A 26 0.83 -9.92 -1.48
CA LEU A 26 0.81 -10.46 -2.84
C LEU A 26 0.50 -9.38 -3.89
N TYR A 27 -0.40 -8.45 -3.57
CA TYR A 27 -0.73 -7.35 -4.46
C TYR A 27 0.43 -6.36 -4.64
N LEU A 28 1.15 -6.03 -3.57
CA LEU A 28 2.34 -5.17 -3.64
C LEU A 28 3.49 -5.84 -4.40
N GLU A 29 3.70 -7.14 -4.18
CA GLU A 29 4.71 -7.93 -4.87
C GLU A 29 4.44 -8.01 -6.39
N GLN A 30 3.22 -8.41 -6.77
CA GLN A 30 2.88 -8.64 -8.18
C GLN A 30 2.80 -7.36 -9.01
N LEU A 31 2.40 -6.25 -8.39
CA LEU A 31 2.08 -5.03 -9.12
C LEU A 31 3.23 -4.02 -9.10
N MET A 32 3.93 -3.90 -7.97
CA MET A 32 4.94 -2.85 -7.77
C MET A 32 6.36 -3.39 -7.69
N LEU A 33 6.55 -4.73 -7.69
CA LEU A 33 7.85 -5.38 -7.55
C LEU A 33 8.62 -4.88 -6.32
N PHE A 34 7.89 -4.41 -5.30
CA PHE A 34 8.53 -3.86 -4.13
C PHE A 34 9.30 -4.96 -3.38
N PRO A 35 10.51 -4.65 -2.88
CA PRO A 35 11.21 -5.56 -2.00
C PRO A 35 10.38 -5.79 -0.73
N VAL A 36 10.50 -6.99 -0.15
CA VAL A 36 9.74 -7.43 1.03
C VAL A 36 9.82 -6.41 2.18
N ASP A 37 10.98 -5.79 2.40
CA ASP A 37 11.21 -4.74 3.40
C ASP A 37 10.27 -3.52 3.26
N ILE A 38 9.91 -3.15 2.03
CA ILE A 38 9.04 -2.00 1.77
C ILE A 38 7.58 -2.39 1.93
N GLN A 39 7.22 -3.62 1.55
CA GLN A 39 5.86 -4.13 1.73
C GLN A 39 5.48 -4.19 3.22
N ASP A 40 6.37 -4.72 4.06
CA ASP A 40 6.18 -4.76 5.52
C ASP A 40 5.99 -3.36 6.11
N LYS A 41 6.83 -2.40 5.72
CA LYS A 41 6.71 -1.00 6.18
C LYS A 41 5.41 -0.35 5.74
N ILE A 42 4.97 -0.58 4.51
CA ILE A 42 3.69 -0.06 4.01
C ILE A 42 2.55 -0.64 4.84
N ILE A 43 2.54 -1.94 5.09
CA ILE A 43 1.47 -2.61 5.84
C ILE A 43 1.48 -2.19 7.31
N GLU A 44 2.65 -2.06 7.93
CA GLU A 44 2.80 -1.55 9.30
C GLU A 44 2.24 -0.12 9.44
N GLU A 45 2.61 0.78 8.53
CA GLU A 45 2.09 2.16 8.52
C GLU A 45 0.57 2.22 8.31
N ILE A 46 0.03 1.33 7.48
CA ILE A 46 -1.42 1.26 7.26
C ILE A 46 -2.15 0.62 8.45
N SER A 47 -1.52 -0.34 9.12
CA SER A 47 -2.04 -0.92 10.36
C SER A 47 -2.08 0.12 11.49
N HIS A 48 -1.10 1.03 11.54
CA HIS A 48 -1.08 2.17 12.45
C HIS A 48 -2.09 3.28 12.10
N LEU A 49 -2.52 3.37 10.84
CA LEU A 49 -3.67 4.17 10.45
C LEU A 49 -4.94 3.47 10.98
N GLY A 50 -5.30 3.73 12.23
CA GLY A 50 -6.47 3.13 12.91
C GLY A 50 -7.82 3.30 12.19
N GLN A 51 -7.86 4.00 11.05
CA GLN A 51 -8.92 3.91 10.05
C GLN A 51 -8.29 3.68 8.67
N CYS A 52 -8.77 2.68 7.94
CA CYS A 52 -8.35 2.36 6.57
C CYS A 52 -8.73 3.50 5.58
N ASN A 53 -7.96 4.58 5.60
CA ASN A 53 -8.16 5.74 4.75
C ASN A 53 -7.37 5.57 3.44
N LYS A 54 -8.10 5.39 2.34
CA LYS A 54 -7.54 5.26 0.98
C LYS A 54 -6.60 6.41 0.60
N GLU A 55 -6.84 7.64 1.03
CA GLU A 55 -5.96 8.77 0.71
C GLU A 55 -4.63 8.69 1.45
N ALA A 56 -4.67 8.25 2.71
CA ALA A 56 -3.46 8.02 3.49
C ALA A 56 -2.65 6.86 2.89
N ILE A 57 -3.32 5.76 2.53
CA ILE A 57 -2.70 4.61 1.86
C ILE A 57 -2.07 5.02 0.51
N ALA A 58 -2.78 5.81 -0.31
CA ALA A 58 -2.25 6.30 -1.58
C ALA A 58 -1.00 7.18 -1.38
N THR A 59 -0.99 7.98 -0.33
CA THR A 59 0.16 8.84 0.02
C THR A 59 1.36 8.01 0.44
N ILE A 60 1.15 7.01 1.29
CA ILE A 60 2.20 6.08 1.76
C ILE A 60 2.83 5.36 0.56
N ILE A 61 2.02 4.72 -0.27
CA ILE A 61 2.52 3.99 -1.45
C ILE A 61 3.27 4.93 -2.41
N ASN A 62 2.74 6.13 -2.65
CA ASN A 62 3.39 7.10 -3.53
C ASN A 62 4.75 7.56 -2.98
N ASN A 63 4.85 7.77 -1.67
CA ASN A 63 6.12 8.13 -1.03
C ASN A 63 7.17 7.02 -1.20
N TYR A 64 6.82 5.77 -0.93
CA TYR A 64 7.75 4.64 -1.11
C TYR A 64 8.14 4.41 -2.57
N THR A 65 7.20 4.59 -3.50
CA THR A 65 7.51 4.53 -4.94
C THR A 65 8.48 5.63 -5.35
N MET A 66 8.27 6.86 -4.90
CA MET A 66 9.17 7.99 -5.23
C MET A 66 10.57 7.84 -4.62
N VAL A 67 10.68 7.16 -3.48
CA VAL A 67 11.97 6.88 -2.83
C VAL A 67 12.77 5.83 -3.61
N GLU A 68 12.13 4.80 -4.16
CA GLU A 68 12.80 3.75 -4.95
C GLU A 68 13.22 4.22 -6.36
N ILE A 69 12.60 5.28 -6.90
CA ILE A 69 12.92 5.84 -8.23
C ILE A 69 14.10 6.85 -8.16
N LYS A 70 14.70 7.09 -6.99
CA LYS A 70 15.76 8.10 -6.80
C LYS A 70 17.13 7.48 -6.55
#